data_AF-A0A945NL93-F1
#
_entry.id   AF-A0A945NL93-F1
#
_cell.length_a   1.000
_cell.length_b   1.000
_cell.length_c   1.000
_cell.angle_alpha   90.00
_cell.angle_beta   90.00
_cell.angle_gamma   90.00
#
_symmetry.space_group_name_H-M   'P 1'
#
loop_
_entity.id
_entity.type
_entity.pdbx_description
1 polymer ?
#
loop_
_entity_poly.entity_id
_entity_poly.type
_entity_poly.pdbx_seq_one_letter_code
_entity_poly.pdbx_strand_id
1 'polypeptide(L)'
;MFFAKTAFFVSVVVAGIFGVTSFVLFDGDRELPVIPATRIESEILNTVKEFLISSDVESLDDRSVIVNCWREFEDIEFNVEYLEQGSWRVDAFYNLVRYYWRVDDLTLELTQGKSNRTTNPTIRC
;
A
#
# COMPACT_ATOMS: atom_id res chain seq x y z
N MET A 1 -15.98 -25.00 45.44
CA MET A 1 -16.44 -23.94 44.52
C MET A 1 -15.68 -22.61 44.68
N PHE A 2 -15.26 -22.21 45.91
CA PHE A 2 -14.52 -20.97 46.14
C PHE A 2 -13.13 -20.92 45.46
N PHE A 3 -12.33 -21.98 45.56
CA PHE A 3 -10.97 -22.03 44.98
C PHE A 3 -10.92 -21.78 43.46
N ALA A 4 -11.90 -22.27 42.71
CA ALA A 4 -11.95 -22.06 41.26
C ALA A 4 -12.24 -20.59 40.90
N LYS A 5 -13.09 -19.90 41.68
CA LYS A 5 -13.39 -18.49 41.47
C LYS A 5 -12.17 -17.62 41.76
N THR A 6 -11.49 -17.85 42.89
CA THR A 6 -10.28 -17.10 43.23
C THR A 6 -9.16 -17.33 42.23
N ALA A 7 -8.92 -18.56 41.79
CA ALA A 7 -7.92 -18.86 40.76
C ALA A 7 -8.22 -18.15 39.43
N PHE A 8 -9.50 -18.08 39.03
CA PHE A 8 -9.92 -17.36 37.84
C PHE A 8 -9.68 -15.85 37.95
N PHE A 9 -10.06 -15.21 39.06
CA PHE A 9 -9.83 -13.77 39.22
C PHE A 9 -8.34 -13.42 39.26
N VAL A 10 -7.53 -14.25 39.92
CA VAL A 10 -6.07 -14.05 39.98
C VAL A 10 -5.45 -14.19 38.58
N SER A 11 -5.87 -15.18 37.78
CA SER A 11 -5.33 -15.35 36.43
C SER A 11 -5.69 -14.18 35.51
N VAL A 12 -6.91 -13.65 35.61
CA VAL A 12 -7.36 -12.47 34.84
C VAL A 12 -6.54 -11.24 35.22
N VAL A 13 -6.30 -11.02 36.51
CA VAL A 13 -5.50 -9.88 36.99
C VAL A 13 -4.04 -10.01 36.52
N VAL A 14 -3.43 -11.19 36.65
CA VAL A 14 -2.06 -11.42 36.20
C VAL A 14 -1.93 -11.24 34.68
N ALA A 15 -2.90 -11.74 33.90
CA ALA A 15 -2.92 -11.55 32.45
C ALA A 15 -3.08 -10.07 32.07
N GLY A 16 -3.93 -9.33 32.79
CA GLY A 16 -4.11 -7.89 32.59
C GLY A 16 -2.83 -7.11 32.87
N ILE A 17 -2.17 -7.37 34.00
CA ILE A 17 -0.89 -6.74 34.35
C ILE A 17 0.16 -7.05 33.29
N PHE A 18 0.29 -8.33 32.90
CA PHE A 18 1.24 -8.74 31.86
C PHE A 18 0.98 -8.05 30.52
N GLY A 19 -0.29 -7.92 30.12
CA GLY A 19 -0.67 -7.22 28.90
C GLY A 19 -0.26 -5.74 28.93
N VAL A 20 -0.55 -5.05 30.03
CA VAL A 20 -0.19 -3.62 30.19
C VAL A 20 1.33 -3.44 30.24
N THR A 21 2.06 -4.26 31.01
CA THR A 21 3.53 -4.15 31.08
C THR A 21 4.18 -4.46 29.75
N SER A 22 3.67 -5.44 29.01
CA SER A 22 4.17 -5.76 27.67
C SER A 22 3.92 -4.60 26.71
N PHE A 23 2.73 -3.98 26.75
CA PHE A 23 2.44 -2.83 25.90
C PHE A 23 3.40 -1.67 26.18
N VAL A 24 3.59 -1.30 27.45
CA VAL A 24 4.46 -0.18 27.84
C VAL A 24 5.94 -0.46 27.55
N LEU A 25 6.42 -1.67 27.79
CA LEU A 25 7.83 -2.02 27.57
C LEU A 25 8.19 -2.14 26.08
N PHE A 26 7.24 -2.54 25.23
CA PHE A 26 7.48 -2.77 23.81
C PHE A 26 6.88 -1.69 22.89
N ASP A 27 6.45 -0.55 23.42
CA ASP A 27 5.90 0.56 22.62
C ASP A 27 7.03 1.28 21.85
N GLY A 28 8.19 1.47 22.48
CA GLY A 28 9.31 2.24 21.90
C GLY A 28 9.97 1.60 20.67
N ASP A 29 9.92 0.27 20.54
CA ASP A 29 10.49 -0.44 19.38
C ASP A 29 9.55 -0.42 18.15
N ARG A 30 8.37 0.21 18.26
CA ARG A 30 7.35 0.26 17.19
C ARG A 30 7.33 1.56 16.41
N GLU A 31 8.02 2.60 16.87
CA GLU A 31 8.14 3.85 16.14
C GLU A 31 9.16 3.69 15.01
N LEU A 32 8.67 3.44 13.79
CA LEU A 32 9.50 3.40 12.60
C LEU A 32 10.06 4.80 12.35
N PRO A 33 11.37 4.95 12.06
CA PRO A 33 11.93 6.25 11.72
C PRO A 33 11.25 6.77 10.45
N VAL A 34 10.64 7.95 10.55
CA VAL A 34 10.05 8.64 9.40
C VAL A 34 11.19 9.14 8.52
N ILE A 35 11.28 8.61 7.30
CA ILE A 35 12.22 9.11 6.28
C ILE A 35 11.50 10.26 5.58
N PRO A 36 11.97 11.52 5.65
CA PRO A 36 11.32 12.63 4.96
C PRO A 36 11.43 12.46 3.45
N ALA A 37 10.40 12.89 2.73
CA ALA A 37 10.42 12.89 1.27
C ALA A 37 11.51 13.81 0.74
N THR A 38 12.27 13.34 -0.25
CA THR A 38 13.29 14.12 -0.96
C THR A 38 12.76 14.71 -2.26
N ARG A 39 11.67 14.13 -2.81
CA ARG A 39 11.03 14.58 -4.05
C ARG A 39 9.66 15.22 -3.81
N ILE A 40 9.04 15.66 -4.90
CA ILE A 40 7.70 16.25 -4.91
C ILE A 40 6.72 15.39 -5.72
N GLU A 41 5.44 15.52 -5.41
CA GLU A 41 4.35 14.74 -6.03
C GLU A 41 4.38 14.78 -7.57
N SER A 42 4.68 15.94 -8.18
CA SER A 42 4.70 16.07 -9.63
C SER A 42 5.80 15.27 -10.31
N GLU A 43 6.98 15.13 -9.67
CA GLU A 43 8.07 14.29 -10.21
C GLU A 43 7.66 12.84 -10.23
N ILE A 44 7.07 12.38 -9.13
CA ILE A 44 6.61 11.01 -8.95
C ILE A 44 5.48 10.68 -9.93
N LEU A 45 4.53 11.59 -10.08
CA LEU A 45 3.45 11.43 -11.05
C LEU A 45 4.00 11.35 -12.48
N ASN A 46 4.98 12.16 -12.84
CA ASN A 46 5.62 12.09 -14.15
C ASN A 46 6.31 10.75 -14.39
N THR A 47 7.01 10.20 -13.39
CA THR A 47 7.61 8.85 -13.48
C THR A 47 6.55 7.78 -13.78
N VAL A 48 5.40 7.83 -13.11
CA VAL A 48 4.30 6.90 -13.39
C VAL A 48 3.72 7.12 -14.78
N LYS A 49 3.53 8.37 -15.21
CA LYS A 49 3.04 8.68 -16.56
C LYS A 49 3.98 8.16 -17.64
N GLU A 50 5.29 8.38 -17.52
CA GLU A 50 6.30 7.88 -18.46
C GLU A 50 6.28 6.35 -18.55
N PHE A 51 6.12 5.66 -17.42
CA PHE A 51 5.94 4.22 -17.39
C PHE A 51 4.67 3.79 -18.16
N LEU A 52 3.52 4.45 -17.90
CA LEU A 52 2.26 4.12 -18.59
C LEU A 52 2.32 4.41 -20.08
N ILE A 53 2.99 5.49 -20.50
CA ILE A 53 3.15 5.86 -21.91
C ILE A 53 3.99 4.81 -22.66
N SER A 54 5.02 4.28 -22.01
CA SER A 54 5.94 3.30 -22.59
C SER A 54 5.47 1.84 -22.47
N SER A 55 4.34 1.60 -21.79
CA SER A 55 3.83 0.25 -21.50
C SER A 55 2.65 -0.12 -22.40
N ASP A 56 2.84 -1.18 -23.17
CA ASP A 56 1.79 -1.81 -23.98
C ASP A 56 1.45 -3.19 -23.40
N VAL A 57 0.16 -3.46 -23.26
CA VAL A 57 -0.37 -4.64 -22.55
C VAL A 57 -1.58 -5.21 -23.26
N GLU A 58 -1.92 -6.46 -22.97
CA GLU A 58 -3.16 -7.07 -23.46
C GLU A 58 -4.38 -6.34 -22.89
N SER A 59 -5.36 -6.07 -23.76
CA SER A 59 -6.63 -5.48 -23.35
C SER A 59 -7.38 -6.38 -22.37
N LEU A 60 -8.17 -5.76 -21.50
CA LEU A 60 -9.02 -6.46 -20.56
C LEU A 60 -10.12 -7.26 -21.27
N ASP A 61 -10.69 -6.70 -22.33
CA ASP A 61 -11.85 -7.24 -23.04
C ASP A 61 -11.46 -8.30 -24.07
N ASP A 62 -10.31 -8.10 -24.75
CA ASP A 62 -9.77 -9.03 -25.74
C ASP A 62 -8.25 -9.11 -25.63
N ARG A 63 -7.74 -10.25 -25.15
CA ARG A 63 -6.30 -10.50 -24.97
C ARG A 63 -5.51 -10.59 -26.27
N SER A 64 -6.18 -10.70 -27.41
CA SER A 64 -5.50 -10.62 -28.72
C SER A 64 -5.20 -9.19 -29.14
N VAL A 65 -5.79 -8.20 -28.47
CA VAL A 65 -5.59 -6.78 -28.73
C VAL A 65 -4.59 -6.21 -27.73
N ILE A 66 -3.58 -5.51 -28.25
CA ILE A 66 -2.62 -4.76 -27.45
C ILE A 66 -3.11 -3.32 -27.32
N VAL A 67 -3.19 -2.83 -26.08
CA VAL A 67 -3.55 -1.46 -25.73
C VAL A 67 -2.40 -0.80 -24.98
N ASN A 68 -2.27 0.51 -25.16
CA ASN A 68 -1.29 1.30 -24.46
C ASN A 68 -1.86 1.71 -23.09
N CYS A 69 -1.09 1.48 -22.03
CA CYS A 69 -1.53 1.79 -20.67
C CYS A 69 -1.93 3.26 -20.51
N TRP A 70 -1.15 4.21 -21.04
CA TRP A 70 -1.51 5.62 -20.93
C TRP A 70 -2.88 5.94 -21.54
N ARG A 71 -3.23 5.34 -22.69
CA ARG A 71 -4.54 5.58 -23.32
C ARG A 71 -5.72 5.15 -22.46
N GLU A 72 -5.55 4.16 -21.60
CA GLU A 72 -6.58 3.71 -20.67
C GLU A 72 -6.71 4.64 -19.45
N PHE A 73 -5.62 5.29 -19.04
CA PHE A 73 -5.56 6.09 -17.81
C PHE A 73 -5.47 7.61 -18.02
N GLU A 74 -5.39 8.10 -19.27
CA GLU A 74 -5.14 9.51 -19.61
C GLU A 74 -6.16 10.48 -18.99
N ASP A 75 -7.43 10.11 -18.99
CA ASP A 75 -8.53 10.92 -18.47
C ASP A 75 -8.83 10.64 -16.97
N ILE A 76 -8.01 9.85 -16.30
CA ILE A 76 -8.25 9.39 -14.93
C ILE A 76 -7.48 10.27 -13.93
N GLU A 77 -8.13 10.56 -12.81
CA GLU A 77 -7.50 11.24 -11.70
C GLU A 77 -6.54 10.30 -10.94
N PHE A 78 -5.30 10.77 -10.77
CA PHE A 78 -4.27 10.10 -9.99
C PHE A 78 -4.15 10.75 -8.61
N ASN A 79 -4.10 9.91 -7.58
CA ASN A 79 -3.77 10.33 -6.22
C ASN A 79 -2.31 9.96 -5.92
N VAL A 80 -1.59 10.87 -5.26
CA VAL A 80 -0.18 10.70 -4.92
C VAL A 80 -0.02 10.87 -3.41
N GLU A 81 0.60 9.89 -2.76
CA GLU A 81 0.78 9.87 -1.32
C GLU A 81 2.19 9.41 -0.97
N TYR A 82 2.86 10.15 -0.10
CA TYR A 82 4.13 9.73 0.44
C TYR A 82 3.92 8.73 1.57
N LEU A 83 4.46 7.52 1.42
CA LEU A 83 4.54 6.55 2.51
C LEU A 83 5.83 6.87 3.25
N GLU A 84 5.73 7.22 4.54
CA GLU A 84 6.77 7.68 5.49
C GLU A 84 8.01 6.74 5.65
N GLN A 85 8.17 5.77 4.76
CA GLN A 85 9.19 4.74 4.66
C GLN A 85 10.08 4.90 3.41
N GLY A 86 10.17 6.11 2.84
CA GLY A 86 11.03 6.37 1.67
C GLY A 86 10.41 5.98 0.32
N SER A 87 9.09 5.85 0.24
CA SER A 87 8.43 5.44 -1.01
C SER A 87 7.13 6.21 -1.24
N TRP A 88 6.86 6.57 -2.47
CA TRP A 88 5.60 7.13 -2.88
C TRP A 88 4.63 6.05 -3.36
N ARG A 89 3.35 6.28 -3.14
CA ARG A 89 2.25 5.53 -3.73
C ARG A 89 1.49 6.45 -4.66
N VAL A 90 1.33 6.01 -5.90
CA VAL A 90 0.42 6.60 -6.87
C VAL A 90 -0.71 5.63 -7.09
N ASP A 91 -1.96 6.09 -7.01
CA ASP A 91 -3.13 5.26 -7.23
C ASP A 91 -4.15 5.92 -8.16
N ALA A 92 -4.83 5.08 -8.93
CA ALA A 92 -5.87 5.51 -9.88
C ALA A 92 -7.01 4.50 -9.87
N PHE A 93 -8.24 4.98 -10.09
CA PHE A 93 -9.42 4.12 -10.15
C PHE A 93 -9.88 3.95 -11.60
N TYR A 94 -9.74 2.74 -12.12
CA TYR A 94 -10.13 2.39 -13.48
C TYR A 94 -10.94 1.10 -13.50
N ASN A 95 -12.07 1.11 -14.22
CA ASN A 95 -12.97 -0.04 -14.37
C ASN A 95 -13.26 -0.81 -13.06
N LEU A 96 -13.70 -0.08 -12.03
CA LEU A 96 -14.03 -0.61 -10.69
C LEU A 96 -12.85 -1.24 -9.92
N VAL A 97 -11.62 -1.05 -10.40
CA VAL A 97 -10.40 -1.53 -9.77
C VAL A 97 -9.50 -0.35 -9.43
N ARG A 98 -8.93 -0.38 -8.22
CA ARG A 98 -7.86 0.55 -7.84
C ARG A 98 -6.51 -0.03 -8.20
N TYR A 99 -5.77 0.70 -9.03
CA TYR A 99 -4.41 0.42 -9.45
C TYR A 99 -3.43 1.14 -8.53
N TYR A 100 -2.26 0.55 -8.32
CA TYR A 100 -1.24 1.08 -7.43
C TYR A 100 0.12 0.96 -8.06
N TRP A 101 0.86 2.07 -8.07
CA TRP A 101 2.27 2.13 -8.41
C TRP A 101 3.04 2.61 -7.19
N ARG A 102 4.10 1.88 -6.85
CA ARG A 102 5.04 2.29 -5.81
C ARG A 102 6.28 2.84 -6.47
N VAL A 103 6.68 4.04 -6.11
CA VAL A 103 7.88 4.69 -6.63
C VAL A 103 8.84 4.92 -5.46
N ASP A 104 10.05 4.41 -5.57
CA ASP A 104 11.10 4.70 -4.57
C ASP A 104 11.50 6.18 -4.64
N ASP A 105 11.54 6.86 -3.49
CA ASP A 105 11.84 8.29 -3.43
C ASP A 105 13.29 8.61 -3.84
N LEU A 106 14.22 7.70 -3.59
CA LEU A 106 15.64 7.90 -3.90
C LEU A 106 15.96 7.49 -5.34
N THR A 107 15.57 6.27 -5.72
CA THR A 107 15.98 5.67 -7.00
C THR A 107 15.01 5.93 -8.16
N LEU A 108 13.78 6.38 -7.88
CA LEU A 108 12.66 6.40 -8.84
C LEU A 108 12.30 5.03 -9.41
N GLU A 109 12.75 3.93 -8.79
CA GLU A 109 12.34 2.61 -9.23
C GLU A 109 10.83 2.45 -9.04
N LEU A 110 10.16 2.14 -10.14
CA LEU A 110 8.73 1.91 -10.17
C LEU A 110 8.45 0.42 -10.02
N THR A 111 7.69 0.07 -8.99
CA THR A 111 7.16 -1.26 -8.76
C THR A 111 5.65 -1.22 -8.86
N GLN A 112 5.08 -1.98 -9.78
CA GLN A 112 3.63 -2.16 -9.87
C GLN A 112 3.14 -2.94 -8.64
N GLY A 113 2.29 -2.32 -7.84
CA GLY A 113 1.68 -2.97 -6.69
C GLY A 113 0.46 -3.78 -7.11
N LYS A 114 0.43 -5.08 -6.81
CA LYS A 114 -0.82 -5.84 -6.95
C LYS A 114 -1.83 -5.37 -5.90
N SER A 115 -3.03 -5.00 -6.35
CA SER A 115 -4.18 -4.89 -5.45
C SER A 115 -4.54 -6.29 -4.94
N ASN A 116 -4.08 -6.64 -3.73
CA ASN A 116 -4.36 -7.94 -3.08
C ASN A 116 -5.85 -8.20 -2.79
N ARG A 117 -6.76 -7.28 -3.14
CA ARG A 117 -8.16 -7.30 -2.72
C ARG A 117 -9.18 -7.44 -3.85
N THR A 118 -8.76 -7.61 -5.10
CA THR A 118 -9.70 -7.76 -6.22
C THR A 118 -9.60 -9.11 -6.90
N THR A 119 -10.76 -9.74 -7.12
CA THR A 119 -10.92 -10.89 -8.03
C THR A 119 -11.27 -10.46 -9.46
N ASN A 120 -11.53 -9.16 -9.66
CA ASN A 120 -11.83 -8.64 -10.98
C ASN A 120 -10.59 -8.75 -11.88
N PRO A 121 -10.77 -9.00 -13.18
CA PRO A 121 -9.67 -8.98 -14.11
C PRO A 121 -9.02 -7.59 -14.09
N THR A 122 -7.70 -7.55 -14.23
CA THR A 122 -6.91 -6.31 -14.21
C THR A 122 -6.05 -6.24 -15.45
N ILE A 123 -5.93 -5.05 -16.02
CA ILE A 123 -4.95 -4.77 -17.06
C ILE A 123 -3.58 -4.71 -16.36
N ARG A 124 -2.53 -5.29 -16.96
CA ARG A 124 -1.21 -5.34 -16.30
C ARG A 124 -0.38 -4.06 -16.51
N CYS A 125 -0.99 -2.92 -16.21
CA CYS A 125 -0.37 -1.60 -16.01
C CYS A 125 -0.14 -1.38 -14.50
#